data_AF-A0A8T4A0K7-F1
#
_entry.id   AF-A0A8T4A0K7-F1
#
_cell.length_a   1.000
_cell.length_b   1.000
_cell.length_c   1.000
_cell.angle_alpha   90.00
_cell.angle_beta   90.00
_cell.angle_gamma   90.00
#
_symmetry.space_group_name_H-M   'P 1'
#
loop_
_entity.id
_entity.type
_entity.pdbx_description
1 polymer ?
#
loop_
_entity_poly.entity_id
_entity_poly.type
_entity_poly.pdbx_seq_one_letter_code
_entity_poly.pdbx_strand_id
1 'polypeptide(L)' 'MVYVVNGLEYLGTKLKTGAEKKRFVTLKKSDAKPSKDEVVALAKKNPKVKKVWVMRMEGNKWKKAMDVINL' A
#
# COMPACT_ATOMS: atom_id res chain seq x y z
N MET A 1 15.73 -4.81 9.24
CA MET A 1 14.38 -4.31 9.60
C MET A 1 13.62 -4.15 8.30
N VAL A 2 12.53 -4.89 8.07
CA VAL A 2 11.90 -4.92 6.75
C VAL A 2 10.73 -3.95 6.69
N TYR A 3 10.75 -3.05 5.73
CA TYR A 3 9.66 -2.16 5.36
C TYR A 3 8.92 -2.72 4.14
N VAL A 4 7.60 -2.67 4.17
CA VAL A 4 6.73 -3.13 3.10
C VAL A 4 5.77 -2.00 2.76
N VAL A 5 5.87 -1.53 1.52
CA VAL A 5 4.94 -0.57 0.93
C VAL A 5 3.76 -1.36 0.38
N ASN A 6 2.58 -1.11 0.94
CA ASN A 6 1.33 -1.76 0.53
C ASN A 6 0.40 -0.75 -0.12
N GLY A 7 -0.38 -1.22 -1.09
CA GLY A 7 -1.41 -0.46 -1.78
C GLY A 7 -2.78 -1.15 -1.72
N LEU A 8 -3.83 -0.36 -1.87
CA LEU A 8 -5.19 -0.84 -2.10
C LEU A 8 -5.61 -0.45 -3.51
N GLU A 9 -5.72 -1.45 -4.37
CA GLU A 9 -6.22 -1.31 -5.73
C GLU A 9 -7.73 -1.32 -5.79
N TYR A 10 -8.28 -0.48 -6.66
CA TYR A 10 -9.69 -0.36 -6.98
C TYR A 10 -9.87 -0.90 -8.40
N LEU A 11 -10.60 -2.01 -8.54
CA LEU A 11 -10.63 -2.77 -9.79
C LEU A 11 -11.73 -2.30 -10.75
N GLY A 12 -12.52 -1.29 -10.39
CA GLY A 12 -13.61 -0.76 -11.22
C GLY A 12 -14.77 -1.73 -11.46
N THR A 13 -14.70 -2.95 -10.92
CA THR A 13 -15.74 -3.98 -11.01
C THR A 13 -16.51 -4.02 -9.70
N LYS A 14 -17.84 -4.12 -9.77
CA LYS A 14 -18.69 -4.25 -8.59
C LYS A 14 -18.89 -5.72 -8.23
N LEU A 15 -18.89 -6.02 -6.94
CA LEU A 15 -19.34 -7.29 -6.41
C LEU A 15 -20.86 -7.38 -6.53
N LYS A 16 -21.41 -8.59 -6.39
CA LYS A 16 -22.87 -8.82 -6.35
C LYS A 16 -23.56 -8.03 -5.23
N THR A 17 -22.81 -7.61 -4.21
CA THR A 17 -23.24 -6.76 -3.10
C THR A 17 -23.27 -5.26 -3.43
N GLY A 18 -22.91 -4.85 -4.65
CA GLY A 18 -22.83 -3.45 -5.08
C GLY A 18 -21.55 -2.72 -4.68
N ALA A 19 -20.74 -3.31 -3.78
CA ALA A 19 -19.46 -2.75 -3.38
C ALA A 19 -18.40 -2.89 -4.49
N GLU A 20 -17.54 -1.88 -4.64
CA GLU A 20 -16.41 -1.97 -5.57
C GLU A 20 -15.39 -3.00 -5.08
N LYS A 21 -14.94 -3.87 -6.01
CA LYS A 21 -13.94 -4.89 -5.75
C LYS A 21 -12.59 -4.22 -5.54
N LYS A 22 -11.98 -4.49 -4.39
CA LYS A 22 -10.67 -3.97 -3.99
C LYS A 22 -9.69 -5.11 -3.74
N ARG A 23 -8.40 -4.84 -3.93
CA ARG A 23 -7.33 -5.82 -3.67
C ARG A 23 -6.17 -5.16 -2.95
N PHE A 24 -5.64 -5.84 -1.94
CA PHE A 24 -4.37 -5.50 -1.31
C PHE A 24 -3.21 -5.96 -2.20
N VAL A 25 -2.26 -5.07 -2.44
CA VAL A 25 -1.05 -5.35 -3.22
C VAL A 25 0.19 -4.88 -2.44
N THR A 26 1.29 -5.61 -2.59
CA THR A 26 2.59 -5.16 -2.10
C THR A 26 3.32 -4.49 -3.26
N LEU A 27 3.65 -3.20 -3.11
CA LEU A 27 4.32 -2.40 -4.14
C LEU A 27 5.83 -2.54 -4.08
N LYS A 28 6.40 -2.61 -2.86
CA LYS A 28 7.85 -2.73 -2.65
C LYS A 28 8.14 -3.32 -1.27
N LYS A 29 9.23 -4.07 -1.16
CA LYS A 29 9.87 -4.42 0.11
C LYS A 29 11.25 -3.75 0.14
N SER A 30 11.67 -3.25 1.30
CA SER A 30 12.96 -2.58 1.46
C SER A 30 13.46 -2.71 2.89
N ASP A 31 14.78 -2.76 3.08
CA ASP A 31 15.39 -2.74 4.41
C ASP A 31 15.56 -1.32 4.97
N ALA A 32 15.35 -0.31 4.14
CA ALA A 32 15.36 1.11 4.50
C ALA A 32 13.93 1.65 4.58
N LYS A 33 13.70 2.62 5.49
CA LYS A 33 12.40 3.30 5.59
C LYS A 33 12.21 4.15 4.32
N PRO A 34 11.19 3.88 3.49
CA PRO A 34 10.95 4.68 2.30
C PRO A 34 10.41 6.06 2.69
N SER A 35 10.71 7.07 1.87
CA SER A 35 10.17 8.42 2.05
C SER A 35 8.72 8.50 1.57
N LYS A 36 8.00 9.57 1.97
CA LYS A 36 6.62 9.79 1.50
C LYS A 36 6.56 9.92 -0.02
N ASP A 37 7.51 10.65 -0.61
CA ASP A 37 7.58 10.89 -2.06
C ASP A 37 7.88 9.60 -2.83
N GLU A 38 8.77 8.75 -2.31
CA GLU A 38 9.03 7.44 -2.90
C GLU A 38 7.79 6.56 -2.89
N VAL A 39 7.05 6.54 -1.77
CA VAL A 39 5.81 5.77 -1.63
C VAL A 39 4.75 6.25 -2.61
N VAL A 40 4.58 7.56 -2.76
CA VAL A 40 3.65 8.15 -3.72
C VAL A 40 4.09 7.87 -5.16
N ALA A 41 5.38 7.98 -5.47
CA ALA A 41 5.90 7.66 -6.80
C ALA A 41 5.69 6.19 -7.17
N LEU A 42 5.89 5.26 -6.22
CA LEU A 42 5.58 3.83 -6.41
C LEU A 42 4.11 3.58 -6.66
N ALA A 43 3.23 4.29 -5.94
CA ALA A 43 1.80 4.13 -6.13
C ALA A 43 1.32 4.75 -7.45
N LYS A 44 1.88 5.89 -7.89
CA LYS A 44 1.59 6.50 -9.19
C LYS A 44 1.92 5.59 -10.39
N LYS A 45 2.91 4.70 -10.25
CA LYS A 45 3.20 3.65 -11.26
C LYS A 45 2.07 2.62 -11.40
N ASN A 46 1.17 2.53 -10.42
CA ASN A 46 0.01 1.65 -10.42
C ASN A 46 -1.29 2.48 -10.33
N PRO A 47 -1.87 2.93 -11.45
CA PRO A 47 -2.99 3.90 -11.45
C PRO A 47 -4.27 3.38 -10.78
N LYS A 48 -4.38 2.07 -10.54
CA LYS A 48 -5.49 1.44 -9.81
C LYS A 48 -5.35 1.58 -8.30
N VAL A 49 -4.16 1.89 -7.78
CA VAL A 49 -3.92 2.11 -6.35
C VAL A 49 -4.49 3.46 -5.93
N LYS A 50 -5.42 3.45 -4.98
CA LYS A 50 -6.03 4.67 -4.43
C LYS A 50 -5.63 4.96 -2.99
N LYS A 51 -5.10 3.96 -2.28
CA LYS A 51 -4.56 4.11 -0.93
C LYS A 51 -3.23 3.41 -0.83
N VAL A 52 -2.26 4.01 -0.16
CA VAL A 52 -0.94 3.43 0.06
C VAL A 52 -0.48 3.65 1.50
N TRP A 53 0.19 2.68 2.10
CA TRP A 53 0.75 2.77 3.45
C TRP A 53 2.02 1.93 3.57
N VAL A 54 2.79 2.18 4.63
CA VAL A 54 4.02 1.45 4.89
C VAL A 54 3.90 0.71 6.21
N MET A 55 4.21 -0.58 6.18
CA MET A 55 4.35 -1.41 7.37
C MET A 55 5.84 -1.69 7.59
N ARG A 56 6.28 -1.80 8.84
CA ARG A 56 7.61 -2.28 9.22
C ARG A 56 7.50 -3.52 10.08
N MET A 57 8.41 -4.46 9.90
CA MET A 57 8.54 -5.65 10.74
C MET A 57 9.57 -5.36 11.84
N GLU A 58 9.13 -5.47 13.10
CA GLU A 58 9.96 -5.40 14.29
C GLU A 58 9.90 -6.74 15.01
N GLY A 59 10.99 -7.53 14.95
CA GLY A 59 10.98 -8.92 15.38
C GLY A 59 9.94 -9.70 14.59
N ASN A 60 8.93 -10.24 15.30
CA ASN A 60 7.83 -11.01 14.70
C ASN A 60 6.50 -10.22 14.60
N LYS A 61 6.52 -8.91 14.83
CA LYS A 61 5.31 -8.06 14.82
C LYS A 61 5.36 -7.04 13.68
N TRP A 62 4.24 -6.88 13.00
CA TRP A 62 4.03 -5.80 12.04
C TRP A 62 3.60 -4.53 12.77
N LYS A 63 4.28 -3.41 12.49
CA LYS A 63 3.92 -2.08 12.96
C LYS A 63 3.71 -1.15 11.78
N LYS A 64 2.79 -0.20 11.93
CA LYS A 64 2.56 0.84 10.93
C LYS A 64 3.72 1.83 10.96
N ALA A 65 4.40 2.02 9.83
CA ALA A 65 5.56 2.90 9.70
C ALA A 65 5.19 4.28 9.12
N MET A 66 4.07 4.35 8.38
CA MET A 66 3.49 5.58 7.84
C MET A 66 1.97 5.50 7.83
N ASP A 67 1.32 6.68 7.91
CA ASP A 67 -0.11 6.80 7.72
C ASP A 67 -0.58 6.41 6.33
N VAL A 68 -1.87 6.06 6.24
CA VAL A 68 -2.50 5.75 4.97
C VAL A 68 -2.60 7.04 4.17
N ILE A 69 -1.96 7.05 3.01
CA ILE A 69 -2.03 8.15 2.05
C ILE A 69 -3.12 7.80 1.06
N ASN A 70 -4.12 8.67 0.94
CA ASN A 70 -5.10 8.62 -0.14
C ASN A 70 -4.53 9.38 -1.34
N LEU A 71 -4.65 8.79 -2.53
CA LEU A 71 -4.10 9.29 -3.79
C LEU A 71 -5.19 9.80 -4.73
#